data_AF-A0A3B0MX84-F1
#
_entry.id   AF-A0A3B0MX84-F1
#
_cell.length_a   1.000
_cell.length_b   1.000
_cell.length_c   1.000
_cell.angle_alpha   90.00
_cell.angle_beta   90.00
_cell.angle_gamma   90.00
#
_symmetry.space_group_name_H-M   'P 1'
#
loop_
_entity.id
_entity.type
_entity.pdbx_description
1 polymer ?
#
loop_
_entity_poly.entity_id
_entity_poly.type
_entity_poly.pdbx_seq_one_letter_code
_entity_poly.pdbx_strand_id
1 'polypeptide(L)'
;MIQQFLSHKSQNTKKLNTKKECVNFILHFLAWKGYNACSVSDLLRSPPLKVLLDIWNFLFRLVDKNVTITKENMAVEVPKFYNDFGYPHIMTTSHLKTPTAERQWESNLVALSWLCKLLLYEHENFHKDFEKKSTMTQTDSYMFDAAFKMNIKNPSTYKTVTEWATEHLQLYINVVEKRKSIPNDFEEELNKVLSRLEKSVNSKTKQLNHLRTVSEELQKEIQEFDDLKERVNTIKIEIKTIEDLTNKVKDYCNRMKNELELRESILTQETNSLIQMENSNKEFNDKMNLKIVSSESYKIIQDGKNIKEINQDINQLKLNLNNCSKKMRELENDRLSLSSEVSKNYNLIVKSLSASGIDTEPWKEFEILLKKIDPHSPDHSKSLSDDLMNLVNDIDSELSLQGGSVSDLQKTLKSLEQEIEDLRVTESDYSNSTSFNKEKSHLISENEYLVSELTKRELENTRNDLDLANKRLLESRSQANYDLQKYIKGLRDVSYCLKSIYIYKI
;
A
#
# COMPACT_ATOMS: atom_id res chain seq x y z
N MET A 1 6.06 41.37 -50.91
CA MET A 1 6.94 40.20 -51.01
C MET A 1 7.20 39.72 -52.45
N ILE A 2 6.66 40.39 -53.49
CA ILE A 2 6.93 40.06 -54.92
C ILE A 2 8.16 40.80 -55.47
N GLN A 3 8.53 41.96 -54.92
CA GLN A 3 9.70 42.73 -55.39
C GLN A 3 11.08 42.18 -54.96
N GLN A 4 11.15 41.36 -53.90
CA GLN A 4 12.45 40.90 -53.37
C GLN A 4 13.04 39.69 -54.11
N PHE A 5 12.25 38.98 -54.92
CA PHE A 5 12.77 37.85 -55.72
C PHE A 5 13.21 38.22 -57.15
N LEU A 6 12.88 39.43 -57.63
CA LEU A 6 13.30 39.90 -58.96
C LEU A 6 14.73 40.46 -58.99
N SER A 7 15.30 40.83 -57.84
CA SER A 7 16.66 41.40 -57.80
C SER A 7 17.77 40.36 -58.02
N HIS A 8 17.54 39.08 -57.69
CA HIS A 8 18.55 38.01 -57.84
C HIS A 8 18.56 37.28 -59.18
N LYS A 9 17.83 37.78 -60.19
CA LYS A 9 17.89 37.25 -61.57
C LYS A 9 18.16 38.32 -62.63
N SER A 10 18.81 39.43 -62.27
CA SER A 10 19.29 40.42 -63.24
C SER A 10 20.53 39.97 -64.05
N GLN A 11 20.91 38.69 -64.00
CA GLN A 11 22.00 38.12 -64.79
C GLN A 11 21.64 36.71 -65.29
N ASN A 12 20.75 36.60 -66.27
CA ASN A 12 20.73 35.47 -67.21
C ASN A 12 19.80 35.77 -68.40
N THR A 13 20.30 36.59 -69.32
CA THR A 13 19.79 36.72 -70.68
C THR A 13 20.11 35.44 -71.48
N LYS A 14 19.38 34.35 -71.24
CA LYS A 14 19.38 33.21 -72.18
C LYS A 14 18.55 33.60 -73.41
N LYS A 15 19.25 33.87 -74.50
CA LYS A 15 18.72 34.05 -75.85
C LYS A 15 17.94 32.80 -76.32
N LEU A 16 16.81 33.08 -76.99
CA LEU A 16 16.01 32.24 -77.89
C LEU A 16 15.27 31.03 -77.26
N ASN A 17 14.01 31.22 -76.86
CA ASN A 17 13.01 30.18 -77.13
C ASN A 17 12.84 30.15 -78.65
N THR A 18 13.00 29.00 -79.31
CA THR A 18 12.78 28.95 -80.75
C THR A 18 11.31 29.22 -81.07
N LYS A 19 11.00 29.86 -82.21
CA LYS A 19 9.61 30.14 -82.63
C LYS A 19 8.72 28.90 -82.55
N LYS A 20 9.28 27.73 -82.86
CA LYS A 20 8.64 26.40 -82.76
C LYS A 20 8.31 25.99 -81.31
N GLU A 21 9.21 26.22 -80.36
CA GLU A 21 8.97 25.94 -78.94
C GLU A 21 7.85 26.81 -78.37
N CYS A 22 7.83 28.11 -78.70
CA CYS A 22 6.75 29.00 -78.27
C CYS A 22 5.39 28.53 -78.79
N VAL A 23 5.32 28.19 -80.09
CA VAL A 23 4.08 27.69 -80.71
C VAL A 23 3.63 26.36 -80.10
N ASN A 24 4.54 25.40 -79.95
CA ASN A 24 4.21 24.10 -79.36
C ASN A 24 3.68 24.25 -77.93
N PHE A 25 4.32 25.11 -77.12
CA PHE A 25 3.90 25.33 -75.75
C PHE A 25 2.50 25.99 -75.67
N ILE A 26 2.26 27.03 -76.48
CA ILE A 26 0.96 27.70 -76.53
C ILE A 26 -0.14 26.71 -76.93
N LEU A 27 0.10 25.88 -77.94
CA LEU A 27 -0.89 24.89 -78.40
C LEU A 27 -1.18 23.82 -77.35
N HIS A 28 -0.16 23.30 -76.67
CA HIS A 28 -0.36 22.34 -75.58
C HIS A 28 -1.16 22.96 -74.43
N PHE A 29 -0.87 24.20 -74.07
CA PHE A 29 -1.59 24.90 -73.00
C PHE A 29 -3.06 25.17 -73.38
N LEU A 30 -3.30 25.67 -74.61
CA LEU A 30 -4.65 25.92 -75.11
C LEU A 30 -5.47 24.62 -75.18
N ALA A 31 -4.89 23.53 -75.70
CA ALA A 31 -5.53 22.22 -75.73
C ALA A 31 -5.84 21.70 -74.32
N TRP A 32 -4.91 21.86 -73.37
CA TRP A 32 -5.11 21.47 -71.98
C TRP A 32 -6.27 22.22 -71.29
N LYS A 33 -6.47 23.51 -71.61
CA LYS A 33 -7.62 24.28 -71.12
C LYS A 33 -8.89 24.13 -71.99
N GLY A 34 -8.89 23.26 -73.00
CA GLY A 34 -10.06 22.95 -73.83
C GLY A 34 -10.31 23.88 -75.03
N TYR A 35 -9.31 24.63 -75.48
CA TYR A 35 -9.40 25.53 -76.63
C TYR A 35 -8.72 24.93 -77.88
N ASN A 36 -9.50 24.61 -78.90
CA ASN A 36 -9.04 23.88 -80.10
C ASN A 36 -9.15 24.67 -81.42
N ALA A 37 -9.21 26.01 -81.37
CA ALA A 37 -9.53 26.81 -82.56
C ALA A 37 -8.32 27.17 -83.46
N CYS A 38 -7.11 26.65 -83.22
CA CYS A 38 -5.92 27.06 -83.97
C CYS A 38 -4.94 25.92 -84.27
N SER A 39 -4.34 25.91 -85.47
CA SER A 39 -3.38 24.89 -85.93
C SER A 39 -1.92 25.32 -85.76
N VAL A 40 -1.00 24.35 -85.75
CA VAL A 40 0.46 24.57 -85.68
C VAL A 40 0.97 25.44 -86.83
N SER A 41 0.45 25.23 -88.05
CA SER A 41 0.84 25.99 -89.23
C SER A 41 0.41 27.46 -89.15
N ASP A 42 -0.74 27.74 -88.54
CA ASP A 42 -1.29 29.10 -88.44
C ASP A 42 -0.47 29.95 -87.46
N LEU A 43 -0.10 29.40 -86.31
CA LEU A 43 0.72 30.10 -85.33
C LEU A 43 2.18 30.24 -85.77
N LEU A 44 2.72 29.32 -86.58
CA LEU A 44 4.08 29.46 -87.11
C LEU A 44 4.21 30.54 -88.20
N ARG A 45 3.20 30.69 -89.06
CA ARG A 45 3.22 31.67 -90.17
C ARG A 45 2.70 33.05 -89.78
N SER A 46 1.90 33.13 -88.71
CA SER A 46 1.12 34.28 -88.22
C SER A 46 -0.38 34.07 -88.50
N PRO A 47 -1.23 34.00 -87.46
CA PRO A 47 -2.65 33.74 -87.62
C PRO A 47 -3.40 35.00 -88.08
N PRO A 48 -4.62 34.86 -88.63
CA PRO A 48 -5.51 36.00 -88.84
C PRO A 48 -5.79 36.77 -87.54
N LEU A 49 -5.95 38.10 -87.63
CA LEU A 49 -6.20 38.95 -86.46
C LEU A 49 -7.38 38.47 -85.59
N LYS A 50 -8.43 37.95 -86.21
CA LYS A 50 -9.60 37.40 -85.51
C LYS A 50 -9.20 36.25 -84.58
N VAL A 51 -8.39 35.32 -85.07
CA VAL A 51 -7.91 34.16 -84.30
C VAL A 51 -7.01 34.61 -83.14
N LEU A 52 -6.19 35.64 -83.35
CA LEU A 52 -5.38 36.22 -82.27
C LEU A 52 -6.24 36.89 -81.18
N LEU A 53 -7.27 37.64 -81.58
CA LEU A 53 -8.23 38.23 -80.64
C LEU A 53 -8.97 37.16 -79.84
N ASP A 54 -9.36 36.06 -80.49
CA ASP A 54 -10.03 34.94 -79.83
C ASP A 54 -9.10 34.26 -78.81
N ILE A 55 -7.81 34.09 -79.14
CA ILE A 55 -6.79 33.58 -78.22
C ILE A 55 -6.60 34.53 -77.02
N TRP A 56 -6.47 35.85 -77.24
CA TRP A 56 -6.35 36.80 -76.13
C TRP A 56 -7.60 36.82 -75.25
N ASN A 57 -8.80 36.84 -75.83
CA ASN A 57 -10.04 36.78 -75.06
C ASN A 57 -10.13 35.50 -74.23
N PHE A 58 -9.74 34.37 -74.80
CA PHE A 58 -9.71 33.11 -74.08
C PHE A 58 -8.74 33.17 -72.89
N LEU A 59 -7.49 33.58 -73.12
CA LEU A 59 -6.46 33.62 -72.08
C LEU A 59 -6.77 34.66 -70.99
N PHE A 60 -7.26 35.85 -71.36
CA PHE A 60 -7.52 36.92 -70.40
C PHE A 60 -8.73 36.60 -69.52
N ARG A 61 -9.74 35.90 -70.06
CA ARG A 61 -10.90 35.42 -69.28
C ARG A 61 -10.55 34.36 -68.24
N LEU A 62 -9.41 33.68 -68.37
CA LEU A 62 -8.91 32.79 -67.32
C LEU A 62 -8.48 33.56 -66.07
N VAL A 63 -8.15 34.85 -66.21
CA VAL A 63 -7.70 35.73 -65.12
C VAL A 63 -8.81 36.66 -64.66
N ASP A 64 -9.48 37.34 -65.60
CA ASP A 64 -10.61 38.23 -65.33
C ASP A 64 -11.76 37.97 -66.31
N LYS A 65 -12.88 37.49 -65.76
CA LYS A 65 -14.10 37.14 -66.52
C LYS A 65 -14.75 38.34 -67.21
N ASN A 66 -14.43 39.57 -66.80
CA ASN A 66 -15.05 40.79 -67.32
C ASN A 66 -14.27 41.43 -68.48
N VAL A 67 -13.04 40.98 -68.75
CA VAL A 67 -12.21 41.56 -69.82
C VAL A 67 -12.64 41.04 -71.19
N THR A 68 -12.83 41.98 -72.12
CA THR A 68 -13.14 41.68 -73.52
C THR A 68 -12.25 42.50 -74.45
N ILE A 69 -11.41 41.81 -75.22
CA ILE A 69 -10.48 42.42 -76.18
C ILE A 69 -11.13 42.46 -77.55
N THR A 70 -11.33 43.66 -78.07
CA THR A 70 -11.85 43.95 -79.40
C THR A 70 -10.76 44.59 -80.26
N LYS A 71 -11.02 44.70 -81.57
CA LYS A 71 -10.10 45.37 -82.50
C LYS A 71 -9.84 46.84 -82.15
N GLU A 72 -10.78 47.49 -81.47
CA GLU A 72 -10.71 48.92 -81.13
C GLU A 72 -9.93 49.17 -79.84
N ASN A 73 -10.00 48.25 -78.86
CA ASN A 73 -9.34 48.41 -77.56
C ASN A 73 -8.01 47.64 -77.44
N MET A 74 -7.69 46.72 -78.36
CA MET A 74 -6.50 45.85 -78.26
C MET A 74 -5.19 46.64 -78.14
N ALA A 75 -5.07 47.80 -78.77
CA ALA A 75 -3.85 48.60 -78.73
C ALA A 75 -3.58 49.25 -77.35
N VAL A 76 -4.59 49.28 -76.46
CA VAL A 76 -4.52 49.87 -75.13
C VAL A 76 -4.63 48.79 -74.05
N GLU A 77 -5.62 47.91 -74.16
CA GLU A 77 -5.91 46.88 -73.15
C GLU A 77 -4.85 45.77 -73.11
N VAL A 78 -4.32 45.35 -74.27
CA VAL A 78 -3.32 44.29 -74.31
C VAL A 78 -1.99 44.74 -73.68
N PRO A 79 -1.39 45.90 -74.02
CA PRO A 79 -0.21 46.40 -73.32
C PRO A 79 -0.43 46.65 -71.84
N LYS A 80 -1.59 47.21 -71.48
CA LYS A 80 -1.96 47.49 -70.08
C LYS A 80 -2.00 46.19 -69.28
N PHE A 81 -2.67 45.17 -69.78
CA PHE A 81 -2.70 43.85 -69.17
C PHE A 81 -1.28 43.32 -68.95
N TYR A 82 -0.46 43.22 -70.00
CA TYR A 82 0.91 42.70 -69.84
C TYR A 82 1.77 43.54 -68.88
N ASN A 83 1.59 44.86 -68.84
CA ASN A 83 2.29 45.73 -67.89
C ASN A 83 1.83 45.51 -66.44
N ASP A 84 0.53 45.38 -66.21
CA ASP A 84 -0.07 45.16 -64.87
C ASP A 84 0.37 43.80 -64.30
N PHE A 85 0.51 42.78 -65.16
CA PHE A 85 1.05 41.46 -64.78
C PHE A 85 2.58 41.39 -64.74
N GLY A 86 3.28 42.51 -64.95
CA GLY A 86 4.74 42.62 -64.79
C GLY A 86 5.55 41.95 -65.91
N TYR A 87 5.04 41.94 -67.14
CA TYR A 87 5.76 41.42 -68.29
C TYR A 87 7.08 42.18 -68.49
N PRO A 88 8.24 41.48 -68.55
CA PRO A 88 9.57 42.12 -68.51
C PRO A 88 9.94 42.92 -69.77
N HIS A 89 9.16 42.84 -70.85
CA HIS A 89 9.42 43.55 -72.10
C HIS A 89 8.32 44.58 -72.37
N ILE A 90 8.71 45.82 -72.68
CA ILE A 90 7.77 46.89 -72.99
C ILE A 90 7.06 46.56 -74.31
N MET A 91 5.74 46.42 -74.26
CA MET A 91 4.91 46.28 -75.46
C MET A 91 4.33 47.65 -75.81
N THR A 92 4.87 48.33 -76.83
CA THR A 92 4.35 49.65 -77.19
C THR A 92 3.09 49.54 -78.04
N THR A 93 2.22 50.55 -77.96
CA THR A 93 0.96 50.62 -78.71
C THR A 93 1.15 50.55 -80.23
N SER A 94 2.33 50.92 -80.75
CA SER A 94 2.68 50.80 -82.18
C SER A 94 2.90 49.35 -82.64
N HIS A 95 3.40 48.46 -81.78
CA HIS A 95 3.60 47.03 -82.09
C HIS A 95 2.27 46.29 -82.30
N LEU A 96 1.19 46.79 -81.70
CA LEU A 96 -0.14 46.20 -81.75
C LEU A 96 -1.05 46.80 -82.82
N LYS A 97 -0.61 47.80 -83.61
CA LYS A 97 -1.38 48.24 -84.79
C LYS A 97 -1.40 47.17 -85.89
N THR A 98 -0.33 46.37 -85.98
CA THR A 98 -0.19 45.25 -86.92
C THR A 98 0.40 44.03 -86.21
N PRO A 99 -0.35 43.38 -85.30
CA PRO A 99 0.18 42.35 -84.41
C PRO A 99 0.55 41.05 -85.13
N THR A 100 0.04 40.87 -86.35
CA THR A 100 0.29 39.70 -87.22
C THR A 100 1.43 39.94 -88.22
N ALA A 101 2.07 41.11 -88.22
CA ALA A 101 3.23 41.37 -89.07
C ALA A 101 4.42 40.51 -88.62
N GLU A 102 5.21 39.97 -89.55
CA GLU A 102 6.21 38.92 -89.27
C GLU A 102 7.16 39.21 -88.10
N ARG A 103 7.74 40.42 -88.04
CA ARG A 103 8.62 40.84 -86.92
C ARG A 103 7.88 41.06 -85.61
N GLN A 104 6.64 41.52 -85.68
CA GLN A 104 5.79 41.82 -84.52
C GLN A 104 5.19 40.55 -83.92
N TRP A 105 4.87 39.59 -84.79
CA TRP A 105 4.32 38.30 -84.44
C TRP A 105 5.27 37.48 -83.59
N GLU A 106 6.58 37.53 -83.86
CA GLU A 106 7.58 36.85 -83.03
C GLU A 106 7.59 37.38 -81.60
N SER A 107 7.51 38.71 -81.42
CA SER A 107 7.41 39.31 -80.09
C SER A 107 6.09 38.96 -79.40
N ASN A 108 4.97 38.94 -80.14
CA ASN A 108 3.66 38.55 -79.61
C ASN A 108 3.59 37.07 -79.23
N LEU A 109 4.27 36.18 -79.97
CA LEU A 109 4.40 34.76 -79.62
C LEU A 109 5.16 34.56 -78.31
N VAL A 110 6.23 35.32 -78.10
CA VAL A 110 6.99 35.27 -76.84
C VAL A 110 6.12 35.76 -75.67
N ALA A 111 5.35 36.84 -75.87
CA ALA A 111 4.43 37.36 -74.86
C ALA A 111 3.29 36.38 -74.54
N LEU A 112 2.70 35.74 -75.56
CA LEU A 112 1.68 34.70 -75.40
C LEU A 112 2.22 33.46 -74.69
N SER A 113 3.42 33.01 -75.06
CA SER A 113 4.10 31.88 -74.42
C SER A 113 4.40 32.19 -72.94
N TRP A 114 4.85 33.41 -72.64
CA TRP A 114 5.06 33.87 -71.27
C TRP A 114 3.75 33.86 -70.47
N LEU A 115 2.66 34.37 -71.04
CA LEU A 115 1.35 34.37 -70.38
C LEU A 115 0.86 32.95 -70.09
N CYS A 116 0.96 32.03 -71.06
CA CYS A 116 0.61 30.63 -70.84
C CYS A 116 1.45 29.99 -69.72
N LYS A 117 2.75 30.30 -69.64
CA LYS A 117 3.64 29.83 -68.57
C LYS A 117 3.24 30.41 -67.20
N LEU A 118 2.85 31.68 -67.16
CA LEU A 118 2.39 32.35 -65.95
C LEU A 118 1.08 31.72 -65.44
N LEU A 119 0.12 31.48 -66.33
CA LEU A 119 -1.16 30.84 -65.98
C LEU A 119 -0.98 29.37 -65.55
N LEU A 120 -0.03 28.66 -66.14
CA LEU A 120 0.34 27.32 -65.68
C LEU A 120 0.91 27.37 -64.26
N TYR A 121 1.82 28.32 -63.99
CA TYR A 121 2.37 28.55 -62.66
C TYR A 121 1.28 28.89 -61.63
N GLU A 122 0.31 29.74 -62.00
CA GLU A 122 -0.83 30.06 -61.14
C GLU A 122 -1.61 28.79 -60.78
N HIS A 123 -1.94 27.97 -61.77
CA HIS A 123 -2.66 26.73 -61.55
C HIS A 123 -1.86 25.72 -60.70
N GLU A 124 -0.54 25.62 -60.85
CA GLU A 124 0.27 24.67 -60.06
C GLU A 124 0.44 25.09 -58.58
N ASN A 125 0.38 26.40 -58.29
CA ASN A 125 0.71 26.94 -56.97
C ASN A 125 -0.50 27.44 -56.17
N PHE A 126 -1.57 27.89 -56.82
CA PHE A 126 -2.74 28.46 -56.15
C PHE A 126 -3.96 27.52 -56.11
N HIS A 127 -4.01 26.50 -56.99
CA HIS A 127 -5.07 25.45 -56.95
C HIS A 127 -4.73 24.26 -56.05
N LYS A 128 -3.53 24.23 -55.46
CA LYS A 128 -3.35 23.40 -54.27
C LYS A 128 -4.16 24.07 -53.18
N ASP A 129 -5.32 23.49 -52.89
CA ASP A 129 -5.98 23.70 -51.60
C ASP A 129 -4.87 23.74 -50.57
N PHE A 130 -4.75 24.85 -49.85
CA PHE A 130 -3.89 24.92 -48.69
C PHE A 130 -4.42 23.81 -47.80
N GLU A 131 -3.80 22.61 -47.88
CA GLU A 131 -4.27 21.44 -47.20
C GLU A 131 -4.53 21.91 -45.78
N LYS A 132 -5.79 21.87 -45.38
CA LYS A 132 -6.18 22.04 -43.99
C LYS A 132 -5.46 20.91 -43.28
N LYS A 133 -4.18 21.13 -42.93
CA LYS A 133 -3.51 20.42 -41.87
C LYS A 133 -4.34 20.78 -40.66
N SER A 134 -5.33 19.93 -40.41
CA SER A 134 -5.84 19.67 -39.09
C SER A 134 -4.62 19.36 -38.24
N THR A 135 -4.02 20.39 -37.67
CA THR A 135 -3.25 20.26 -36.45
C THR A 135 -4.26 19.89 -35.37
N MET A 136 -4.71 18.64 -35.44
CA MET A 136 -5.24 17.89 -34.32
C MET A 136 -4.03 17.46 -33.52
N THR A 137 -3.30 18.43 -32.95
CA THR A 137 -2.43 18.17 -31.82
C THR A 137 -3.34 18.13 -30.62
N GLN A 138 -3.63 16.90 -30.19
CA GLN A 138 -3.90 16.61 -28.79
C GLN A 138 -2.88 17.38 -27.95
N THR A 139 -3.38 18.33 -27.17
CA THR A 139 -2.73 18.69 -25.91
C THR A 139 -3.85 18.83 -24.92
N ASP A 140 -4.17 17.69 -24.30
CA ASP A 140 -4.40 17.71 -22.88
C ASP A 140 -3.30 18.57 -22.25
N SER A 141 -3.77 19.58 -21.52
CA SER A 141 -3.29 19.86 -20.19
C SER A 141 -2.41 21.10 -19.94
N TYR A 142 -2.83 21.80 -18.89
CA TYR A 142 -2.14 22.82 -18.09
C TYR A 142 -1.66 24.09 -18.81
N MET A 143 -2.45 25.17 -18.73
CA MET A 143 -1.99 26.45 -18.17
C MET A 143 -3.11 27.50 -18.21
N PHE A 144 -3.84 27.58 -17.10
CA PHE A 144 -4.49 28.80 -16.66
C PHE A 144 -3.38 29.63 -15.99
N ASP A 145 -2.76 30.54 -16.74
CA ASP A 145 -1.97 31.62 -16.13
C ASP A 145 -2.41 32.95 -16.73
N ALA A 146 -3.28 33.61 -15.98
CA ALA A 146 -3.91 34.86 -16.31
C ALA A 146 -2.92 36.01 -16.11
N ALA A 147 -2.04 36.29 -17.08
CA ALA A 147 -1.35 37.59 -17.20
C ALA A 147 -0.48 37.80 -18.46
N PHE A 148 -0.43 36.91 -19.45
CA PHE A 148 0.34 37.19 -20.66
C PHE A 148 -0.49 37.97 -21.68
N LYS A 149 -0.42 39.31 -21.56
CA LYS A 149 -0.69 40.34 -22.57
C LYS A 149 -1.22 39.76 -23.89
N MET A 150 -2.54 39.87 -24.11
CA MET A 150 -3.18 39.67 -25.42
C MET A 150 -2.59 40.66 -26.43
N ASN A 151 -1.43 40.32 -26.98
CA ASN A 151 -0.89 40.96 -28.17
C ASN A 151 -1.47 40.17 -29.34
N ILE A 152 -2.28 40.84 -30.16
CA ILE A 152 -2.92 40.31 -31.38
C ILE A 152 -1.84 40.07 -32.44
N LYS A 153 -0.93 39.15 -32.14
CA LYS A 153 0.17 38.71 -33.00
C LYS A 153 0.26 37.19 -33.04
N ASN A 154 -0.74 36.46 -32.53
CA ASN A 154 -0.86 35.05 -32.83
C ASN A 154 -1.60 34.94 -34.19
N PRO A 155 -0.96 34.47 -35.27
CA PRO A 155 -1.58 34.38 -36.59
C PRO A 155 -2.86 33.52 -36.59
N SER A 156 -2.98 32.59 -35.63
CA SER A 156 -4.18 31.77 -35.44
C SER A 156 -5.39 32.57 -34.98
N THR A 157 -5.24 33.51 -34.03
CA THR A 157 -6.37 34.33 -33.57
C THR A 157 -6.79 35.36 -34.62
N TYR A 158 -5.85 35.93 -35.38
CA TYR A 158 -6.20 36.80 -36.51
C TYR A 158 -6.97 36.05 -37.59
N LYS A 159 -6.56 34.81 -37.92
CA LYS A 159 -7.23 33.97 -38.91
C LYS A 159 -8.64 33.59 -38.48
N THR A 160 -8.85 33.18 -37.23
CA THR A 160 -10.20 32.83 -36.74
C THR A 160 -11.11 34.05 -36.68
N VAL A 161 -10.60 35.21 -36.25
CA VAL A 161 -11.40 36.44 -36.17
C VAL A 161 -11.76 36.97 -37.56
N THR A 162 -10.84 36.93 -38.53
CA THR A 162 -11.15 37.34 -39.91
C THR A 162 -12.05 36.34 -40.62
N GLU A 163 -11.89 35.03 -40.41
CA GLU A 163 -12.80 34.00 -40.93
C GLU A 163 -14.22 34.21 -40.39
N TRP A 164 -14.37 34.37 -39.07
CA TRP A 164 -15.67 34.63 -38.44
C TRP A 164 -16.28 35.95 -38.90
N ALA A 165 -15.51 37.03 -38.98
CA ALA A 165 -16.00 38.31 -39.46
C ALA A 165 -16.46 38.23 -40.93
N THR A 166 -15.77 37.44 -41.77
CA THR A 166 -16.12 37.25 -43.18
C THR A 166 -17.39 36.42 -43.33
N GLU A 167 -17.53 35.34 -42.54
CA GLU A 167 -18.76 34.54 -42.49
C GLU A 167 -19.95 35.39 -42.04
N HIS A 168 -19.78 36.20 -41.00
CA HIS A 168 -20.84 37.09 -40.52
C HIS A 168 -21.23 38.16 -41.54
N LEU A 169 -20.25 38.72 -42.27
CA LEU A 169 -20.50 39.72 -43.31
C LEU A 169 -21.22 39.10 -44.52
N GLN A 170 -20.84 37.88 -44.93
CA GLN A 170 -21.55 37.14 -45.98
C GLN A 170 -22.97 36.81 -45.57
N LEU A 171 -23.19 36.38 -44.32
CA LEU A 171 -24.53 36.16 -43.77
C LEU A 171 -25.33 37.47 -43.74
N TYR A 172 -24.74 38.59 -43.35
CA TYR A 172 -25.41 39.88 -43.34
C TYR A 172 -25.82 40.33 -44.74
N ILE A 173 -24.93 40.23 -45.72
CA ILE A 173 -25.22 40.55 -47.13
C ILE A 173 -26.33 39.65 -47.68
N ASN A 174 -26.28 38.34 -47.38
CA ASN A 174 -27.30 37.37 -47.79
C ASN A 174 -28.66 37.57 -47.07
N VAL A 175 -28.65 38.05 -45.82
CA VAL A 175 -29.86 38.34 -45.03
C VAL A 175 -30.56 39.61 -45.53
N VAL A 176 -29.81 40.59 -46.02
CA VAL A 176 -30.40 41.82 -46.60
C VAL A 176 -31.14 41.50 -47.91
N GLU A 177 -30.66 40.56 -48.73
CA GLU A 177 -31.34 40.17 -49.97
C GLU A 177 -32.55 39.24 -49.78
N LYS A 178 -32.59 38.44 -48.70
CA LYS A 178 -33.65 37.42 -48.47
C LYS A 178 -34.72 37.79 -47.44
N ARG A 179 -34.78 39.03 -46.96
CA ARG A 179 -35.68 39.51 -45.88
C ARG A 179 -37.19 39.44 -46.13
N LYS A 180 -37.68 38.73 -47.15
CA LYS A 180 -39.13 38.53 -47.39
C LYS A 180 -39.67 37.13 -47.03
N SER A 181 -38.85 36.12 -46.65
CA SER A 181 -39.41 34.79 -46.28
C SER A 181 -38.73 33.97 -45.16
N ILE A 182 -37.67 34.45 -44.47
CA ILE A 182 -36.83 33.61 -43.57
C ILE A 182 -37.14 33.59 -42.05
N PRO A 183 -37.94 34.50 -41.42
CA PRO A 183 -38.05 34.52 -39.95
C PRO A 183 -38.43 33.16 -39.32
N ASN A 184 -39.35 32.43 -39.95
CA ASN A 184 -39.85 31.16 -39.42
C ASN A 184 -38.85 30.00 -39.58
N ASP A 185 -38.12 29.93 -40.70
CA ASP A 185 -37.16 28.85 -40.96
C ASP A 185 -35.91 28.97 -40.07
N PHE A 186 -35.47 30.21 -39.79
CA PHE A 186 -34.34 30.45 -38.89
C PHE A 186 -34.70 30.15 -37.43
N GLU A 187 -35.90 30.52 -37.01
CA GLU A 187 -36.41 30.22 -35.67
C GLU A 187 -36.58 28.71 -35.47
N GLU A 188 -37.01 27.97 -36.50
CA GLU A 188 -37.09 26.51 -36.46
C GLU A 188 -35.70 25.86 -36.29
N GLU A 189 -34.69 26.27 -37.06
CA GLU A 189 -33.33 25.71 -36.92
C GLU A 189 -32.65 26.12 -35.61
N LEU A 190 -32.88 27.33 -35.13
CA LEU A 190 -32.41 27.75 -33.81
C LEU A 190 -33.00 26.86 -32.71
N ASN A 191 -34.31 26.58 -32.78
CA ASN A 191 -34.99 25.67 -31.85
C ASN A 191 -34.47 24.23 -31.95
N LYS A 192 -34.14 23.73 -33.15
CA LYS A 192 -33.50 22.42 -33.30
C LYS A 192 -32.12 22.38 -32.67
N VAL A 193 -31.30 23.41 -32.84
CA VAL A 193 -29.98 23.50 -32.19
C VAL A 193 -30.10 23.59 -30.67
N LEU A 194 -31.01 24.42 -30.15
CA LEU A 194 -31.29 24.54 -28.73
C LEU A 194 -31.73 23.19 -28.14
N SER A 195 -32.67 22.49 -28.78
CA SER A 195 -33.14 21.18 -28.30
C SER A 195 -32.02 20.11 -28.28
N ARG A 196 -31.10 20.13 -29.26
CA ARG A 196 -29.92 19.26 -29.27
C ARG A 196 -28.97 19.60 -28.13
N LEU A 197 -28.74 20.89 -27.91
CA LEU A 197 -27.88 21.36 -26.84
C LEU A 197 -28.47 21.00 -25.47
N GLU A 198 -29.76 21.22 -25.24
CA GLU A 198 -30.45 20.85 -24.01
C GLU A 198 -30.40 19.34 -23.75
N LYS A 199 -30.63 18.50 -24.77
CA LYS A 199 -30.47 17.05 -24.64
C LYS A 199 -29.04 16.66 -24.26
N SER A 200 -28.05 17.28 -24.90
CA SER A 200 -26.64 17.04 -24.61
C SER A 200 -26.26 17.49 -23.19
N VAL A 201 -26.70 18.68 -22.77
CA VAL A 201 -26.51 19.21 -21.43
C VAL A 201 -27.16 18.29 -20.40
N ASN A 202 -28.43 17.93 -20.58
CA ASN A 202 -29.13 17.02 -19.66
C ASN A 202 -28.47 15.65 -19.57
N SER A 203 -27.99 15.10 -20.69
CA SER A 203 -27.24 13.83 -20.68
C SER A 203 -25.94 13.96 -19.89
N LYS A 204 -25.17 15.02 -20.10
CA LYS A 204 -23.91 15.26 -19.38
C LYS A 204 -24.15 15.55 -17.90
N THR A 205 -25.21 16.28 -17.55
CA THR A 205 -25.60 16.54 -16.16
C THR A 205 -25.96 15.24 -15.45
N LYS A 206 -26.66 14.31 -16.10
CA LYS A 206 -26.94 12.97 -15.55
C LYS A 206 -25.66 12.17 -15.32
N GLN A 207 -24.74 12.16 -16.29
CA GLN A 207 -23.45 11.49 -16.15
C GLN A 207 -22.62 12.10 -15.01
N LEU A 208 -22.59 13.43 -14.90
CA LEU A 208 -21.88 14.15 -13.84
C LEU A 208 -22.47 13.83 -12.47
N ASN A 209 -23.79 13.79 -12.34
CA ASN A 209 -24.44 13.42 -11.08
C ASN A 209 -24.17 11.97 -10.70
N HIS A 210 -24.18 11.04 -11.66
CA HIS A 210 -23.82 9.64 -11.40
C HIS A 210 -22.36 9.53 -10.92
N LEU A 211 -21.42 10.22 -11.57
CA LEU A 211 -20.02 10.25 -11.15
C LEU A 211 -19.84 10.87 -9.76
N ARG A 212 -20.64 11.89 -9.40
CA ARG A 212 -20.64 12.44 -8.04
C ARG A 212 -21.08 11.41 -7.01
N THR A 213 -22.17 10.69 -7.26
CA THR A 213 -22.65 9.63 -6.36
C THR A 213 -21.60 8.53 -6.18
N VAL A 214 -20.99 8.07 -7.27
CA VAL A 214 -19.90 7.07 -7.21
C VAL A 214 -18.68 7.61 -6.45
N SER A 215 -18.34 8.89 -6.62
CA SER A 215 -17.25 9.52 -5.87
C SER A 215 -17.55 9.60 -4.37
N GLU A 216 -18.79 9.87 -3.98
CA GLU A 216 -19.23 9.90 -2.59
C GLU A 216 -19.18 8.50 -1.97
N GLU A 217 -19.61 7.47 -2.72
CA GLU A 217 -19.52 6.06 -2.31
C GLU A 217 -18.06 5.63 -2.11
N LEU A 218 -17.18 5.90 -3.07
CA LEU A 218 -15.75 5.60 -2.95
C LEU A 218 -15.10 6.34 -1.77
N GLN A 219 -15.51 7.59 -1.51
CA GLN A 219 -15.00 8.34 -0.37
C GLN A 219 -15.43 7.70 0.96
N LYS A 220 -16.63 7.12 1.02
CA LYS A 220 -17.08 6.34 2.17
C LYS A 220 -16.27 5.06 2.33
N GLU A 221 -16.02 4.32 1.25
CA GLU A 221 -15.18 3.10 1.28
C GLU A 221 -13.76 3.40 1.74
N ILE A 222 -13.18 4.54 1.34
CA ILE A 222 -11.85 4.98 1.81
C ILE A 222 -11.87 5.22 3.32
N GLN A 223 -12.92 5.86 3.84
CA GLN A 223 -13.06 6.08 5.29
C GLN A 223 -13.20 4.74 6.05
N GLU A 224 -14.02 3.81 5.55
CA GLU A 224 -14.16 2.47 6.13
C GLU A 224 -12.83 1.70 6.12
N PHE A 225 -12.01 1.88 5.09
CA PHE A 225 -10.67 1.28 5.01
C PHE A 225 -9.69 1.87 6.03
N ASP A 226 -9.73 3.19 6.25
CA ASP A 226 -8.90 3.85 7.27
C ASP A 226 -9.28 3.37 8.68
N ASP A 227 -10.58 3.25 8.99
CA ASP A 227 -11.06 2.70 10.26
C ASP A 227 -10.60 1.23 10.45
N LEU A 228 -10.63 0.43 9.38
CA LEU A 228 -10.14 -0.96 9.41
C LEU A 228 -8.62 -1.01 9.66
N LYS A 229 -7.86 -0.09 9.07
CA LYS A 229 -6.42 0.02 9.27
C LYS A 229 -6.07 0.39 10.71
N GLU A 230 -6.83 1.29 11.33
CA GLU A 230 -6.68 1.58 12.77
C GLU A 230 -6.96 0.34 13.62
N ARG A 231 -8.03 -0.40 13.32
CA ARG A 231 -8.36 -1.65 14.02
C ARG A 231 -7.27 -2.71 13.87
N VAL A 232 -6.66 -2.85 12.68
CA VAL A 232 -5.53 -3.75 12.45
C VAL A 232 -4.32 -3.35 13.30
N ASN A 233 -4.05 -2.05 13.43
CA ASN A 233 -2.97 -1.58 14.30
C ASN A 233 -3.23 -1.90 15.78
N THR A 234 -4.47 -1.76 16.25
CA THR A 234 -4.86 -2.15 17.61
C THR A 234 -4.67 -3.65 17.83
N ILE A 235 -5.16 -4.49 16.93
CA ILE A 235 -4.98 -5.96 17.00
C ILE A 235 -3.49 -6.33 17.00
N LYS A 236 -2.66 -5.63 16.22
CA LYS A 236 -1.21 -5.86 16.21
C LYS A 236 -0.56 -5.57 17.57
N ILE A 237 -1.01 -4.52 18.26
CA ILE A 237 -0.55 -4.21 19.62
C ILE A 237 -1.03 -5.32 20.58
N GLU A 238 -2.29 -5.72 20.49
CA GLU A 238 -2.85 -6.79 21.33
C GLU A 238 -2.11 -8.13 21.14
N ILE A 239 -1.83 -8.54 19.90
CA ILE A 239 -1.03 -9.74 19.61
C ILE A 239 0.34 -9.67 20.30
N LYS A 240 1.02 -8.53 20.20
CA LYS A 240 2.32 -8.35 20.86
C LYS A 240 2.20 -8.49 22.39
N THR A 241 1.13 -7.96 22.99
CA THR A 241 0.90 -8.13 24.43
C THR A 241 0.59 -9.59 24.81
N ILE A 242 -0.14 -10.32 23.97
CA ILE A 242 -0.41 -11.75 24.18
C ILE A 242 0.88 -12.57 24.06
N GLU A 243 1.75 -12.25 23.10
CA GLU A 243 3.07 -12.88 22.96
C GLU A 243 3.93 -12.66 24.21
N ASP A 244 3.99 -11.43 24.73
CA ASP A 244 4.71 -11.09 25.96
C ASP A 244 4.17 -11.87 27.17
N LEU A 245 2.84 -11.95 27.32
CA LEU A 245 2.20 -12.73 28.37
C LEU A 245 2.47 -14.23 28.23
N THR A 246 2.41 -14.75 27.00
CA THR A 246 2.69 -16.17 26.70
C THR A 246 4.12 -16.53 27.06
N ASN A 247 5.08 -15.65 26.76
CA ASN A 247 6.48 -15.83 27.15
C ASN A 247 6.64 -15.85 28.68
N LYS A 248 5.96 -14.95 29.41
CA LYS A 248 5.97 -14.95 30.88
C LYS A 248 5.40 -16.24 31.47
N VAL A 249 4.30 -16.75 30.91
CA VAL A 249 3.70 -18.02 31.34
C VAL A 249 4.66 -19.18 31.05
N LYS A 250 5.28 -19.20 29.87
CA LYS A 250 6.28 -20.21 29.51
C LYS A 250 7.46 -20.21 30.47
N ASP A 251 7.98 -19.04 30.83
CA ASP A 251 9.07 -18.90 31.81
C ASP A 251 8.64 -19.36 33.21
N TYR A 252 7.39 -19.11 33.60
CA TYR A 252 6.84 -19.61 34.85
C TYR A 252 6.71 -21.14 34.84
N CYS A 253 6.17 -21.73 33.77
CA CYS A 253 6.08 -23.19 33.62
C CYS A 253 7.46 -23.85 33.63
N ASN A 254 8.46 -23.25 32.97
CA ASN A 254 9.83 -23.76 32.99
C ASN A 254 10.44 -23.72 34.39
N ARG A 255 10.21 -22.64 35.16
CA ARG A 255 10.65 -22.56 36.55
C ARG A 255 9.99 -23.63 37.42
N MET A 256 8.67 -23.79 37.31
CA MET A 256 7.93 -24.81 38.05
C MET A 256 8.40 -26.22 37.68
N LYS A 257 8.65 -26.49 36.39
CA LYS A 257 9.21 -27.75 35.92
C LYS A 257 10.57 -28.05 36.58
N ASN A 258 11.48 -27.08 36.58
CA ASN A 258 12.80 -27.25 37.19
C ASN A 258 12.70 -27.49 38.72
N GLU A 259 11.77 -26.83 39.39
CA GLU A 259 11.52 -27.04 40.82
C GLU A 259 10.96 -28.45 41.10
N LEU A 260 10.08 -28.94 40.22
CA LEU A 260 9.53 -30.28 40.31
C LEU A 260 10.60 -31.35 40.07
N GLU A 261 11.46 -31.19 39.06
CA GLU A 261 12.61 -32.07 38.81
C GLU A 261 13.58 -32.07 40.01
N LEU A 262 13.81 -30.93 40.64
CA LEU A 262 14.61 -30.83 41.86
C LEU A 262 13.98 -31.61 43.02
N ARG A 263 12.67 -31.45 43.24
CA ARG A 263 11.92 -32.18 44.27
C ARG A 263 11.92 -33.69 44.03
N GLU A 264 11.75 -34.11 42.78
CA GLU A 264 11.79 -35.52 42.39
C GLU A 264 13.17 -36.15 42.67
N SER A 265 14.25 -35.42 42.36
CA SER A 265 15.62 -35.83 42.69
C SER A 265 15.83 -35.99 44.20
N ILE A 266 15.35 -35.03 45.01
CA ILE A 266 15.41 -35.09 46.48
C ILE A 266 14.64 -36.31 47.01
N LEU A 267 13.40 -36.51 46.54
CA LEU A 267 12.57 -37.66 46.97
C LEU A 267 13.22 -39.00 46.60
N THR A 268 13.84 -39.09 45.43
CA THR A 268 14.57 -40.29 45.01
C THR A 268 15.75 -40.55 45.94
N GLN A 269 16.49 -39.52 46.33
CA GLN A 269 17.59 -39.62 47.28
C GLN A 269 17.12 -40.04 48.68
N GLU A 270 16.03 -39.46 49.20
CA GLU A 270 15.43 -39.85 50.48
C GLU A 270 14.94 -41.30 50.46
N THR A 271 14.27 -41.71 49.37
CA THR A 271 13.80 -43.09 49.18
C THR A 271 14.98 -44.08 49.22
N ASN A 272 16.06 -43.78 48.50
CA ASN A 272 17.27 -44.60 48.53
C ASN A 272 17.89 -44.68 49.93
N SER A 273 17.88 -43.57 50.67
CA SER A 273 18.39 -43.51 52.05
C SER A 273 17.54 -44.35 53.00
N LEU A 274 16.21 -44.31 52.85
CA LEU A 274 15.28 -45.15 53.63
C LEU A 274 15.44 -46.63 53.32
N ILE A 275 15.59 -47.01 52.05
CA ILE A 275 15.87 -48.40 51.64
C ILE A 275 17.18 -48.89 52.28
N GLN A 276 18.22 -48.04 52.33
CA GLN A 276 19.48 -48.39 52.97
C GLN A 276 19.32 -48.60 54.49
N MET A 277 18.54 -47.74 55.15
CA MET A 277 18.21 -47.88 56.57
C MET A 277 17.37 -49.13 56.86
N GLU A 278 16.39 -49.44 56.01
CA GLU A 278 15.58 -50.65 56.10
C GLU A 278 16.43 -51.91 55.97
N ASN A 279 17.34 -51.95 54.99
CA ASN A 279 18.29 -53.04 54.82
C ASN A 279 19.20 -53.19 56.05
N SER A 280 19.69 -52.09 56.61
CA SER A 280 20.51 -52.09 57.82
C SER A 280 19.73 -52.60 59.04
N ASN A 281 18.47 -52.20 59.19
CA ASN A 281 17.58 -52.69 60.24
C ASN A 281 17.27 -54.18 60.08
N LYS A 282 17.04 -54.64 58.84
CA LYS A 282 16.83 -56.06 58.55
C LYS A 282 18.06 -56.88 58.91
N GLU A 283 19.27 -56.43 58.53
CA GLU A 283 20.52 -57.07 58.95
C GLU A 283 20.69 -57.09 60.48
N PHE A 284 20.34 -56.00 61.16
CA PHE A 284 20.38 -55.95 62.62
C PHE A 284 19.39 -56.95 63.24
N ASN A 285 18.18 -57.03 62.71
CA ASN A 285 17.15 -57.95 63.16
C ASN A 285 17.55 -59.41 62.90
N ASP A 286 18.15 -59.71 61.74
CA ASP A 286 18.69 -61.04 61.43
C ASP A 286 19.83 -61.42 62.38
N LYS A 287 20.74 -60.48 62.70
CA LYS A 287 21.79 -60.67 63.72
C LYS A 287 21.21 -60.88 65.11
N MET A 288 20.13 -60.18 65.47
CA MET A 288 19.42 -60.34 66.74
C MET A 288 18.74 -61.70 66.83
N ASN A 289 18.04 -62.13 65.78
CA ASN A 289 17.41 -63.45 65.69
C ASN A 289 18.45 -64.58 65.71
N LEU A 290 19.60 -64.43 65.05
CA LEU A 290 20.71 -65.37 65.14
C LEU A 290 21.28 -65.46 66.57
N LYS A 291 21.37 -64.34 67.30
CA LYS A 291 21.75 -64.34 68.72
C LYS A 291 20.72 -65.04 69.61
N ILE A 292 19.43 -64.83 69.35
CA ILE A 292 18.33 -65.49 70.08
C ILE A 292 18.34 -67.01 69.82
N VAL A 293 18.45 -67.44 68.55
CA VAL A 293 18.46 -68.86 68.16
C VAL A 293 19.75 -69.58 68.63
N SER A 294 20.89 -68.88 68.66
CA SER A 294 22.14 -69.42 69.22
C SER A 294 22.16 -69.45 70.76
N SER A 295 21.30 -68.67 71.44
CA SER A 295 21.08 -68.80 72.89
C SER A 295 20.07 -69.89 73.27
N GLU A 296 19.10 -70.20 72.40
CA GLU A 296 18.04 -71.18 72.70
C GLU A 296 18.51 -72.65 72.61
N SER A 297 19.65 -72.93 71.97
CA SER A 297 20.03 -74.32 71.62
C SER A 297 20.96 -75.04 72.62
N TYR A 298 21.32 -74.44 73.76
CA TYR A 298 22.22 -75.07 74.76
C TYR A 298 21.86 -74.87 76.24
N LYS A 299 20.58 -74.67 76.59
CA LYS A 299 20.13 -74.62 78.01
C LYS A 299 18.76 -75.25 78.26
N ILE A 300 18.63 -76.57 78.11
CA ILE A 300 17.43 -77.30 78.60
C ILE A 300 17.77 -78.45 79.57
N ILE A 301 19.05 -78.75 79.85
CA ILE A 301 19.43 -79.86 80.75
C ILE A 301 20.03 -79.38 82.11
N GLN A 302 20.18 -78.07 82.34
CA GLN A 302 20.86 -77.55 83.56
C GLN A 302 20.03 -76.62 84.47
N ASP A 303 18.73 -76.47 84.25
CA ASP A 303 17.87 -75.53 85.01
C ASP A 303 17.11 -76.14 86.21
N GLY A 304 17.58 -77.28 86.72
CA GLY A 304 17.19 -77.78 88.06
C GLY A 304 17.98 -77.13 89.21
N LYS A 305 19.12 -76.49 88.92
CA LYS A 305 20.01 -75.88 89.93
C LYS A 305 19.80 -74.36 90.13
N ASN A 306 19.30 -73.64 89.12
CA ASN A 306 19.14 -72.18 89.16
C ASN A 306 17.87 -71.68 89.88
N ILE A 307 16.86 -72.53 90.12
CA ILE A 307 15.61 -72.11 90.79
C ILE A 307 15.85 -71.77 92.27
N LYS A 308 16.86 -72.38 92.92
CA LYS A 308 17.21 -72.07 94.32
C LYS A 308 17.95 -70.75 94.48
N GLU A 309 18.85 -70.41 93.55
CA GLU A 309 19.56 -69.13 93.53
C GLU A 309 18.61 -67.97 93.16
N ILE A 310 17.72 -68.17 92.18
CA ILE A 310 16.70 -67.18 91.83
C ILE A 310 15.72 -66.94 92.99
N ASN A 311 15.37 -67.97 93.77
CA ASN A 311 14.55 -67.76 94.99
C ASN A 311 15.30 -67.05 96.11
N GLN A 312 16.62 -67.22 96.21
CA GLN A 312 17.45 -66.45 97.15
C GLN A 312 17.55 -65.00 96.72
N ASP A 313 17.75 -64.73 95.43
CA ASP A 313 17.80 -63.37 94.86
C ASP A 313 16.46 -62.66 94.94
N ILE A 314 15.34 -63.36 94.71
CA ILE A 314 13.99 -62.81 94.89
C ILE A 314 13.75 -62.45 96.37
N ASN A 315 14.24 -63.26 97.31
CA ASN A 315 14.12 -62.95 98.74
C ASN A 315 15.04 -61.81 99.17
N GLN A 316 16.25 -61.72 98.61
CA GLN A 316 17.18 -60.61 98.82
C GLN A 316 16.62 -59.30 98.24
N LEU A 317 16.03 -59.35 97.05
CA LEU A 317 15.36 -58.22 96.41
C LEU A 317 14.10 -57.80 97.15
N LYS A 318 13.32 -58.74 97.71
CA LYS A 318 12.19 -58.42 98.60
C LYS A 318 12.66 -57.71 99.88
N LEU A 319 13.77 -58.14 100.46
CA LEU A 319 14.39 -57.49 101.63
C LEU A 319 14.91 -56.08 101.30
N ASN A 320 15.54 -55.93 100.13
CA ASN A 320 16.02 -54.62 99.64
C ASN A 320 14.87 -53.69 99.26
N LEU A 321 13.78 -54.20 98.68
CA LEU A 321 12.57 -53.44 98.38
C LEU A 321 11.88 -52.99 99.68
N ASN A 322 11.83 -53.84 100.71
CA ASN A 322 11.30 -53.45 102.01
C ASN A 322 12.17 -52.39 102.70
N ASN A 323 13.49 -52.51 102.62
CA ASN A 323 14.41 -51.48 103.13
C ASN A 323 14.29 -50.16 102.36
N CYS A 324 14.13 -50.21 101.03
CA CYS A 324 13.92 -49.02 100.20
C CYS A 324 12.55 -48.37 100.47
N SER A 325 11.51 -49.17 100.68
CA SER A 325 10.18 -48.69 101.09
C SER A 325 10.19 -48.07 102.49
N LYS A 326 11.00 -48.61 103.41
CA LYS A 326 11.20 -48.03 104.74
C LYS A 326 11.96 -46.70 104.67
N LYS A 327 13.00 -46.63 103.84
CA LYS A 327 13.79 -45.41 103.61
C LYS A 327 13.00 -44.32 102.87
N MET A 328 12.12 -44.70 101.95
CA MET A 328 11.14 -43.78 101.34
C MET A 328 10.16 -43.26 102.38
N ARG A 329 9.64 -44.10 103.28
CA ARG A 329 8.75 -43.64 104.36
C ARG A 329 9.45 -42.70 105.34
N GLU A 330 10.72 -42.95 105.66
CA GLU A 330 11.53 -42.07 106.49
C GLU A 330 11.76 -40.71 105.79
N LEU A 331 12.12 -40.70 104.51
CA LEU A 331 12.27 -39.46 103.72
C LEU A 331 10.95 -38.72 103.50
N GLU A 332 9.82 -39.42 103.38
CA GLU A 332 8.48 -38.82 103.30
C GLU A 332 8.10 -38.14 104.63
N ASN A 333 8.42 -38.78 105.76
CA ASN A 333 8.21 -38.20 107.08
C ASN A 333 9.13 -37.00 107.35
N ASP A 334 10.39 -37.05 106.88
CA ASP A 334 11.32 -35.92 106.96
C ASP A 334 10.84 -34.75 106.07
N ARG A 335 10.32 -35.05 104.87
CA ARG A 335 9.69 -34.05 103.99
C ARG A 335 8.48 -33.39 104.63
N LEU A 336 7.62 -34.17 105.28
CA LEU A 336 6.45 -33.66 106.01
C LEU A 336 6.85 -32.83 107.24
N SER A 337 7.88 -33.26 107.97
CA SER A 337 8.44 -32.51 109.10
C SER A 337 9.02 -31.16 108.65
N LEU A 338 9.84 -31.15 107.59
CA LEU A 338 10.39 -29.92 107.00
C LEU A 338 9.30 -28.99 106.48
N SER A 339 8.27 -29.53 105.83
CA SER A 339 7.14 -28.74 105.33
C SER A 339 6.36 -28.07 106.47
N SER A 340 6.16 -28.77 107.59
CA SER A 340 5.52 -28.19 108.78
C SER A 340 6.39 -27.12 109.45
N GLU A 341 7.73 -27.30 109.46
CA GLU A 341 8.69 -26.37 110.05
C GLU A 341 8.80 -25.09 109.22
N VAL A 342 8.86 -25.22 107.88
CA VAL A 342 8.86 -24.09 106.93
C VAL A 342 7.55 -23.31 107.04
N SER A 343 6.41 -23.99 107.15
CA SER A 343 5.10 -23.35 107.33
C SER A 343 4.99 -22.63 108.68
N LYS A 344 5.53 -23.19 109.76
CA LYS A 344 5.60 -22.51 111.07
C LYS A 344 6.49 -21.27 111.04
N ASN A 345 7.68 -21.36 110.43
CA ASN A 345 8.62 -20.25 110.33
C ASN A 345 8.08 -19.13 109.42
N TYR A 346 7.42 -19.46 108.31
CA TYR A 346 6.72 -18.49 107.47
C TYR A 346 5.64 -17.75 108.27
N ASN A 347 4.80 -18.46 109.02
CA ASN A 347 3.77 -17.84 109.84
C ASN A 347 4.34 -16.97 110.97
N LEU A 348 5.50 -17.32 111.54
CA LEU A 348 6.20 -16.50 112.53
C LEU A 348 6.79 -15.22 111.92
N ILE A 349 7.35 -15.30 110.71
CA ILE A 349 7.89 -14.15 109.97
C ILE A 349 6.75 -13.20 109.58
N VAL A 350 5.65 -13.71 109.02
CA VAL A 350 4.47 -12.89 108.66
C VAL A 350 3.85 -12.23 109.90
N LYS A 351 3.73 -12.96 111.03
CA LYS A 351 3.26 -12.36 112.29
C LYS A 351 4.22 -11.27 112.82
N SER A 352 5.52 -11.46 112.71
CA SER A 352 6.53 -10.48 113.18
C SER A 352 6.56 -9.22 112.30
N LEU A 353 6.40 -9.38 110.98
CA LEU A 353 6.30 -8.26 110.03
C LEU A 353 5.01 -7.46 110.21
N SER A 354 3.88 -8.14 110.40
CA SER A 354 2.59 -7.50 110.68
C SER A 354 2.57 -6.73 112.01
N ALA A 355 3.24 -7.24 113.05
CA ALA A 355 3.40 -6.54 114.33
C ALA A 355 4.33 -5.32 114.25
N SER A 356 5.15 -5.22 113.20
CA SER A 356 6.09 -4.12 112.96
C SER A 356 5.55 -3.05 111.98
N GLY A 357 4.28 -3.19 111.54
CA GLY A 357 3.61 -2.21 110.67
C GLY A 357 4.05 -2.23 109.20
N ILE A 358 4.70 -3.30 108.73
CA ILE A 358 5.15 -3.46 107.35
C ILE A 358 4.08 -4.20 106.53
N ASP A 359 3.81 -3.72 105.32
CA ASP A 359 2.84 -4.33 104.42
C ASP A 359 3.25 -5.76 104.00
N THR A 360 2.30 -6.69 104.10
CA THR A 360 2.50 -8.13 103.89
C THR A 360 1.98 -8.62 102.54
N GLU A 361 1.41 -7.73 101.72
CA GLU A 361 0.98 -8.00 100.33
C GLU A 361 2.03 -8.71 99.45
N PRO A 362 3.33 -8.30 99.43
CA PRO A 362 4.34 -8.94 98.59
C PRO A 362 4.68 -10.40 98.97
N TRP A 363 4.27 -10.84 100.17
CA TRP A 363 4.54 -12.19 100.66
C TRP A 363 3.43 -13.20 100.29
N LYS A 364 2.32 -12.72 99.70
CA LYS A 364 1.22 -13.58 99.20
C LYS A 364 1.64 -14.44 98.00
N GLU A 365 2.58 -13.99 97.16
CA GLU A 365 3.15 -14.81 96.08
C GLU A 365 3.92 -16.03 96.62
N PHE A 366 4.56 -15.88 97.79
CA PHE A 366 5.23 -16.99 98.48
C PHE A 366 4.24 -17.99 99.08
N GLU A 367 3.04 -17.52 99.49
CA GLU A 367 1.93 -18.36 99.94
C GLU A 367 1.36 -19.24 98.81
N ILE A 368 1.32 -18.71 97.58
CA ILE A 368 0.92 -19.45 96.37
C ILE A 368 1.97 -20.52 96.01
N LEU A 369 3.27 -20.23 96.19
CA LEU A 369 4.34 -21.21 96.00
C LEU A 369 4.35 -22.31 97.06
N LEU A 370 4.07 -21.99 98.33
CA LEU A 370 3.91 -22.98 99.41
C LEU A 370 2.74 -23.94 99.13
N LYS A 371 1.61 -23.45 98.60
CA LYS A 371 0.46 -24.28 98.19
C LYS A 371 0.74 -25.22 97.00
N LYS A 372 1.78 -24.96 96.20
CA LYS A 372 2.22 -25.86 95.11
C LYS A 372 3.13 -26.99 95.62
N ILE A 373 3.72 -26.86 96.81
CA ILE A 373 4.65 -27.84 97.40
C ILE A 373 3.93 -28.74 98.44
N ASP A 374 2.73 -28.34 98.89
CA ASP A 374 1.88 -29.16 99.75
C ASP A 374 1.32 -30.39 98.98
N PRO A 375 1.65 -31.64 99.37
CA PRO A 375 1.18 -32.84 98.71
C PRO A 375 -0.32 -33.14 98.89
N HIS A 376 -1.09 -32.26 99.55
CA HIS A 376 -2.55 -32.36 99.68
C HIS A 376 -3.33 -31.24 98.96
N SER A 377 -2.67 -30.46 98.10
CA SER A 377 -3.34 -29.45 97.25
C SER A 377 -3.96 -30.07 95.98
N PRO A 378 -5.24 -29.83 95.65
CA PRO A 378 -5.97 -30.51 94.57
C PRO A 378 -5.58 -30.08 93.13
N ASP A 379 -4.68 -29.11 92.96
CA ASP A 379 -4.43 -28.44 91.67
C ASP A 379 -3.37 -29.08 90.76
N HIS A 380 -2.68 -30.15 91.18
CA HIS A 380 -1.68 -30.83 90.33
C HIS A 380 -2.27 -31.74 89.25
N SER A 381 -3.60 -31.87 89.14
CA SER A 381 -4.26 -32.79 88.19
C SER A 381 -5.11 -32.13 87.11
N LYS A 382 -5.20 -30.79 87.04
CA LYS A 382 -6.15 -30.12 86.11
C LYS A 382 -5.54 -29.21 85.04
N SER A 383 -4.33 -28.67 85.18
CA SER A 383 -3.88 -27.60 84.26
C SER A 383 -3.28 -28.08 82.93
N LEU A 384 -3.09 -29.38 82.68
CA LEU A 384 -2.57 -29.87 81.39
C LEU A 384 -3.66 -30.40 80.45
N SER A 385 -4.86 -30.68 80.98
CA SER A 385 -5.97 -31.26 80.21
C SER A 385 -6.85 -30.18 79.57
N ASP A 386 -6.96 -29.00 80.19
CA ASP A 386 -7.84 -27.94 79.70
C ASP A 386 -7.20 -27.15 78.54
N ASP A 387 -5.87 -27.01 78.52
CA ASP A 387 -5.14 -26.33 77.44
C ASP A 387 -5.07 -27.15 76.14
N LEU A 388 -5.13 -28.49 76.22
CA LEU A 388 -5.24 -29.36 75.04
C LEU A 388 -6.67 -29.47 74.50
N MET A 389 -7.69 -29.32 75.35
CA MET A 389 -9.10 -29.35 74.92
C MET A 389 -9.53 -28.05 74.24
N ASN A 390 -8.95 -26.90 74.61
CA ASN A 390 -9.24 -25.63 73.93
C ASN A 390 -8.61 -25.54 72.53
N LEU A 391 -7.41 -26.12 72.32
CA LEU A 391 -6.77 -26.15 71.00
C LEU A 391 -7.51 -27.08 70.01
N VAL A 392 -8.15 -28.14 70.51
CA VAL A 392 -8.98 -29.05 69.70
C VAL A 392 -10.33 -28.40 69.33
N ASN A 393 -10.93 -27.62 70.24
CA ASN A 393 -12.19 -26.93 69.99
C ASN A 393 -12.07 -25.74 69.02
N ASP A 394 -10.92 -25.05 68.98
CA ASP A 394 -10.68 -23.95 68.02
C ASP A 394 -10.49 -24.47 66.58
N ILE A 395 -9.93 -25.67 66.40
CA ILE A 395 -9.77 -26.30 65.08
C ILE A 395 -11.11 -26.86 64.53
N ASP A 396 -12.01 -27.35 65.40
CA ASP A 396 -13.35 -27.81 64.98
C ASP A 396 -14.32 -26.65 64.70
N SER A 397 -14.13 -25.49 65.33
CA SER A 397 -14.99 -24.31 65.15
C SER A 397 -14.71 -23.56 63.84
N GLU A 398 -13.47 -23.58 63.35
CA GLU A 398 -13.07 -22.88 62.12
C GLU A 398 -13.38 -23.68 60.84
N LEU A 399 -13.59 -25.00 60.96
CA LEU A 399 -14.10 -25.87 59.86
C LEU A 399 -15.63 -25.87 59.73
N SER A 400 -16.35 -25.31 60.71
CA SER A 400 -17.83 -25.35 60.76
C SER A 400 -18.52 -24.14 60.11
N LEU A 401 -17.77 -23.12 59.66
CA LEU A 401 -18.32 -21.88 59.08
C LEU A 401 -18.17 -21.74 57.54
N GLN A 402 -17.67 -22.78 56.85
CA GLN A 402 -17.65 -22.87 55.37
C GLN A 402 -18.34 -24.13 54.82
N GLY A 403 -19.38 -24.60 55.52
CA GLY A 403 -20.21 -25.73 55.10
C GLY A 403 -21.15 -25.44 53.93
N GLY A 404 -20.60 -25.20 52.73
CA GLY A 404 -21.25 -25.65 51.49
C GLY A 404 -20.86 -27.12 51.31
N SER A 405 -21.82 -28.05 51.33
CA SER A 405 -21.51 -29.46 51.51
C SER A 405 -20.54 -29.97 50.43
N VAL A 406 -19.50 -30.71 50.84
CA VAL A 406 -18.55 -31.37 49.93
C VAL A 406 -19.27 -32.24 48.89
N SER A 407 -20.49 -32.72 49.23
CA SER A 407 -21.41 -33.41 48.31
C SER A 407 -21.91 -32.52 47.16
N ASP A 408 -22.17 -31.24 47.40
CA ASP A 408 -22.63 -30.31 46.36
C ASP A 408 -21.48 -29.92 45.43
N LEU A 409 -20.28 -29.72 45.98
CA LEU A 409 -19.07 -29.50 45.17
C LEU A 409 -18.73 -30.73 44.32
N GLN A 410 -18.85 -31.95 44.86
CA GLN A 410 -18.65 -33.19 44.09
C GLN A 410 -19.72 -33.40 43.01
N LYS A 411 -20.96 -32.96 43.24
CA LYS A 411 -22.01 -32.98 42.20
C LYS A 411 -21.72 -31.97 41.09
N THR A 412 -21.29 -30.76 41.43
CA THR A 412 -20.91 -29.77 40.42
C THR A 412 -19.68 -30.20 39.61
N LEU A 413 -18.71 -30.86 40.27
CA LEU A 413 -17.51 -31.35 39.59
C LEU A 413 -17.86 -32.45 38.58
N LYS A 414 -18.70 -33.42 38.96
CA LYS A 414 -19.22 -34.44 38.02
C LYS A 414 -20.05 -33.87 36.89
N SER A 415 -20.84 -32.83 37.15
CA SER A 415 -21.64 -32.16 36.12
C SER A 415 -20.75 -31.45 35.10
N LEU A 416 -19.69 -30.78 35.55
CA LEU A 416 -18.74 -30.09 34.69
C LEU A 416 -17.86 -31.07 33.91
N GLU A 417 -17.45 -32.19 34.53
CA GLU A 417 -16.72 -33.26 33.83
C GLU A 417 -17.55 -33.84 32.69
N GLN A 418 -18.86 -34.05 32.91
CA GLN A 418 -19.77 -34.53 31.87
C GLN A 418 -19.97 -33.48 30.75
N GLU A 419 -20.12 -32.21 31.10
CA GLU A 419 -20.27 -31.12 30.11
C GLU A 419 -19.01 -30.95 29.26
N ILE A 420 -17.83 -31.06 29.86
CA ILE A 420 -16.55 -31.02 29.12
C ILE A 420 -16.44 -32.21 28.16
N GLU A 421 -16.87 -33.40 28.57
CA GLU A 421 -16.81 -34.58 27.71
C GLU A 421 -17.82 -34.48 26.56
N ASP A 422 -19.03 -33.99 26.81
CA ASP A 422 -20.04 -33.75 25.77
C ASP A 422 -19.53 -32.68 24.76
N LEU A 423 -18.88 -31.62 25.25
CA LEU A 423 -18.26 -30.61 24.39
C LEU A 423 -17.12 -31.19 23.54
N ARG A 424 -16.27 -32.06 24.09
CA ARG A 424 -15.21 -32.74 23.34
C ARG A 424 -15.75 -33.65 22.25
N VAL A 425 -16.85 -34.35 22.52
CA VAL A 425 -17.53 -35.18 21.51
C VAL A 425 -18.09 -34.29 20.39
N THR A 426 -18.75 -33.17 20.72
CA THR A 426 -19.25 -32.24 19.70
C THR A 426 -18.13 -31.56 18.89
N GLU A 427 -16.99 -31.24 19.52
CA GLU A 427 -15.81 -30.70 18.82
C GLU A 427 -15.21 -31.75 17.87
N SER A 428 -15.10 -33.00 18.31
CA SER A 428 -14.65 -34.13 17.49
C SER A 428 -15.58 -34.35 16.30
N ASP A 429 -16.90 -34.34 16.50
CA ASP A 429 -17.89 -34.55 15.44
C ASP A 429 -17.91 -33.37 14.45
N TYR A 430 -17.68 -32.15 14.92
CA TYR A 430 -17.59 -30.97 14.06
C TYR A 430 -16.29 -30.94 13.24
N SER A 431 -15.16 -31.31 13.86
CA SER A 431 -13.85 -31.38 13.21
C SER A 431 -13.77 -32.53 12.19
N ASN A 432 -14.45 -33.66 12.48
CA ASN A 432 -14.57 -34.79 11.56
C ASN A 432 -15.75 -34.65 10.57
N SER A 433 -16.55 -33.58 10.67
CA SER A 433 -17.63 -33.31 9.73
C SER A 433 -17.08 -33.23 8.31
N THR A 434 -17.61 -34.08 7.44
CA THR A 434 -17.26 -34.10 6.02
C THR A 434 -17.63 -32.81 5.30
N SER A 435 -18.55 -32.00 5.82
CA SER A 435 -18.86 -30.68 5.25
C SER A 435 -17.78 -29.65 5.61
N PHE A 436 -17.34 -29.61 6.87
CA PHE A 436 -16.31 -28.68 7.34
C PHE A 436 -14.97 -28.95 6.64
N ASN A 437 -14.57 -30.21 6.52
CA ASN A 437 -13.34 -30.56 5.80
C ASN A 437 -13.42 -30.24 4.30
N LYS A 438 -14.58 -30.41 3.67
CA LYS A 438 -14.78 -29.99 2.26
C LYS A 438 -14.68 -28.49 2.08
N GLU A 439 -15.29 -27.72 2.98
CA GLU A 439 -15.26 -26.25 2.93
C GLU A 439 -13.86 -25.71 3.21
N LYS A 440 -13.15 -26.29 4.18
CA LYS A 440 -11.73 -26.02 4.44
C LYS A 440 -10.85 -26.31 3.22
N SER A 441 -11.03 -27.46 2.57
CA SER A 441 -10.30 -27.79 1.34
C SER A 441 -10.64 -26.86 0.19
N HIS A 442 -11.90 -26.45 0.04
CA HIS A 442 -12.33 -25.48 -0.97
C HIS A 442 -11.63 -24.13 -0.76
N LEU A 443 -11.69 -23.58 0.46
CA LEU A 443 -11.05 -22.31 0.80
C LEU A 443 -9.53 -22.34 0.61
N ILE A 444 -8.87 -23.46 0.90
CA ILE A 444 -7.44 -23.63 0.63
C ILE A 444 -7.17 -23.57 -0.88
N SER A 445 -7.94 -24.30 -1.69
CA SER A 445 -7.76 -24.32 -3.14
C SER A 445 -8.05 -22.96 -3.80
N GLU A 446 -9.05 -22.23 -3.28
CA GLU A 446 -9.40 -20.89 -3.75
C GLU A 446 -8.29 -19.88 -3.41
N ASN A 447 -7.71 -19.96 -2.21
CA ASN A 447 -6.56 -19.13 -1.83
C ASN A 447 -5.33 -19.45 -2.68
N GLU A 448 -5.02 -20.72 -2.91
CA GLU A 448 -3.89 -21.12 -3.78
C GLU A 448 -4.06 -20.59 -5.21
N TYR A 449 -5.29 -20.60 -5.73
CA TYR A 449 -5.62 -20.02 -7.03
C TYR A 449 -5.43 -18.49 -7.04
N LEU A 450 -5.96 -17.79 -6.03
CA LEU A 450 -5.84 -16.33 -5.94
C LEU A 450 -4.38 -15.88 -5.81
N VAL A 451 -3.59 -16.56 -4.98
CA VAL A 451 -2.15 -16.30 -4.85
C VAL A 451 -1.44 -16.51 -6.18
N SER A 452 -1.75 -17.60 -6.90
CA SER A 452 -1.15 -17.87 -8.21
C SER A 452 -1.50 -16.80 -9.24
N GLU A 453 -2.74 -16.34 -9.28
CA GLU A 453 -3.21 -15.34 -10.25
C GLU A 453 -2.66 -13.94 -9.94
N LEU A 454 -2.56 -13.57 -8.66
CA LEU A 454 -1.89 -12.33 -8.23
C LEU A 454 -0.41 -12.35 -8.61
N THR A 455 0.30 -13.44 -8.30
CA THR A 455 1.71 -13.60 -8.66
C THR A 455 1.93 -13.48 -10.17
N LYS A 456 1.05 -14.09 -10.97
CA LYS A 456 1.09 -13.99 -12.43
C LYS A 456 0.89 -12.56 -12.92
N ARG A 457 -0.07 -11.83 -12.35
CA ARG A 457 -0.35 -10.42 -12.70
C ARG A 457 0.82 -9.50 -12.35
N GLU A 458 1.48 -9.72 -11.22
CA GLU A 458 2.69 -8.98 -10.84
C GLU A 458 3.86 -9.25 -11.79
N LEU A 459 4.07 -10.52 -12.19
CA LEU A 459 5.09 -10.88 -13.19
C LEU A 459 4.80 -10.25 -14.57
N GLU A 460 3.54 -10.16 -14.96
CA GLU A 460 3.15 -9.54 -16.22
C GLU A 460 3.34 -8.02 -16.19
N ASN A 461 3.01 -7.36 -15.08
CA ASN A 461 3.26 -5.93 -14.89
C ASN A 461 4.76 -5.61 -14.91
N THR A 462 5.57 -6.36 -14.17
CA THR A 462 7.03 -6.15 -14.14
C THR A 462 7.68 -6.40 -15.50
N ARG A 463 7.16 -7.36 -16.28
CA ARG A 463 7.58 -7.58 -17.67
C ARG A 463 7.24 -6.39 -18.57
N ASN A 464 6.03 -5.85 -18.46
CA ASN A 464 5.61 -4.68 -19.24
C ASN A 464 6.45 -3.44 -18.91
N ASP A 465 6.76 -3.22 -17.64
CA ASP A 465 7.62 -2.12 -17.19
C ASP A 465 9.05 -2.27 -17.74
N LEU A 466 9.58 -3.50 -17.75
CA LEU A 466 10.90 -3.80 -18.31
C LEU A 466 10.94 -3.55 -19.83
N ASP A 467 9.90 -3.97 -20.56
CA ASP A 467 9.80 -3.74 -22.00
C ASP A 467 9.70 -2.24 -22.33
N LEU A 468 8.95 -1.48 -21.53
CA LEU A 468 8.87 -0.02 -21.66
C LEU A 468 10.22 0.65 -21.37
N ALA A 469 10.92 0.22 -20.33
CA ALA A 469 12.25 0.71 -19.99
C ALA A 469 13.26 0.42 -21.10
N ASN A 470 13.25 -0.78 -21.66
CA ASN A 470 14.10 -1.17 -22.79
C ASN A 470 13.81 -0.31 -24.04
N LYS A 471 12.54 -0.03 -24.33
CA LYS A 471 12.16 0.84 -25.44
C LYS A 471 12.71 2.27 -25.26
N ARG A 472 12.56 2.85 -24.07
CA ARG A 472 13.12 4.18 -23.75
C ARG A 472 14.64 4.22 -23.88
N LEU A 473 15.32 3.15 -23.48
CA LEU A 473 16.78 3.04 -23.57
C LEU A 473 17.23 2.98 -25.04
N LEU A 474 16.53 2.23 -25.89
CA LEU A 474 16.75 2.19 -27.35
C LEU A 474 16.55 3.56 -28.01
N GLU A 475 15.50 4.29 -27.63
CA GLU A 475 15.24 5.64 -28.13
C GLU A 475 16.35 6.61 -27.70
N SER A 476 16.74 6.59 -26.41
CA SER A 476 17.84 7.42 -25.90
C SER A 476 19.17 7.11 -26.57
N ARG A 477 19.46 5.82 -26.82
CA ARG A 477 20.67 5.41 -27.54
C ARG A 477 20.66 5.90 -28.99
N SER A 478 19.51 5.84 -29.66
CA SER A 478 19.36 6.31 -31.04
C SER A 478 19.56 7.83 -31.13
N GLN A 479 19.00 8.57 -30.17
CA GLN A 479 19.18 10.02 -30.07
C GLN A 479 20.65 10.39 -29.81
N ALA A 480 21.29 9.75 -28.84
CA ALA A 480 22.71 9.98 -28.54
C ALA A 480 23.61 9.71 -29.77
N ASN A 481 23.31 8.67 -30.54
CA ASN A 481 24.05 8.35 -31.77
C ASN A 481 23.83 9.42 -32.85
N TYR A 482 22.61 9.93 -33.01
CA TYR A 482 22.31 11.04 -33.92
C TYR A 482 23.10 12.30 -33.54
N ASP A 483 23.12 12.66 -32.26
CA ASP A 483 23.85 13.84 -31.77
C ASP A 483 25.36 13.70 -31.95
N LEU A 484 25.90 12.50 -31.73
CA LEU A 484 27.30 12.18 -32.00
C LEU A 484 27.63 12.35 -33.49
N GLN A 485 26.80 11.82 -34.39
CA GLN A 485 27.00 11.96 -35.84
C GLN A 485 26.96 13.42 -36.29
N LYS A 486 26.04 14.21 -35.73
CA LYS A 486 25.94 15.65 -35.97
C LYS A 486 27.21 16.38 -35.52
N TYR A 487 27.73 16.04 -34.34
CA TYR A 487 28.98 16.62 -33.81
C TYR A 487 30.20 16.25 -34.68
N ILE A 488 30.33 14.97 -35.07
CA ILE A 488 31.41 14.51 -35.96
C ILE A 488 31.35 15.24 -37.31
N LYS A 489 30.16 15.45 -37.87
CA LYS A 489 29.98 16.21 -39.11
C LYS A 489 30.47 17.65 -38.95
N GLY A 490 30.07 18.32 -37.86
CA GLY A 490 30.54 19.67 -37.55
C GLY A 490 32.07 19.77 -37.43
N LEU A 491 32.71 18.78 -36.78
CA LEU A 491 34.18 18.72 -36.69
C LEU A 491 34.83 18.53 -38.07
N ARG A 492 34.25 17.72 -38.96
CA ARG A 492 34.76 17.58 -40.34
C ARG A 492 34.66 18.90 -41.09
N ASP A 493 33.53 19.59 -41.01
CA ASP A 493 33.31 20.87 -41.69
C ASP A 493 34.33 21.93 -41.23
N VAL A 494 34.59 22.01 -39.92
CA VAL A 494 35.65 22.88 -39.36
C VAL A 494 37.05 22.48 -39.87
N SER A 495 37.35 21.17 -39.90
CA SER A 495 38.63 20.67 -40.42
C SER A 495 38.83 21.02 -41.90
N TYR A 496 37.78 20.93 -42.72
CA TYR A 496 37.82 21.35 -44.12
C TYR A 496 38.11 22.85 -44.25
N CYS A 497 37.40 23.70 -43.49
CA CYS A 497 37.65 25.14 -43.49
C CYS A 497 39.10 25.49 -43.11
N LEU A 498 39.65 24.83 -42.09
CA LEU A 498 41.04 25.04 -41.65
C LEU A 498 42.05 24.61 -42.72
N LYS A 499 41.82 23.48 -43.42
CA LYS A 499 42.67 23.06 -44.55
C LYS A 499 42.63 24.06 -45.70
N SER A 500 41.45 24.59 -46.04
CA SER A 500 41.30 25.61 -47.08
C SER A 500 42.07 26.88 -46.73
N ILE A 501 42.03 27.33 -45.47
CA ILE A 501 42.79 28.51 -45.02
C ILE A 501 44.30 28.28 -45.13
N TYR A 502 44.78 27.07 -44.84
CA TYR A 502 46.21 26.74 -44.92
C TYR A 502 46.75 26.73 -46.37
N ILE A 503 45.91 26.34 -47.34
CA ILE A 503 46.25 26.34 -48.77
C ILE A 503 46.39 27.77 -49.34
N TYR A 504 45.66 28.75 -48.80
CA TYR A 504 45.76 30.16 -49.23
C TYR A 504 46.91 30.94 -48.58
N LYS A 505 47.70 30.33 -47.71
CA LYS A 505 48.82 30.97 -46.99
C LYS A 505 50.20 30.55 -47.49
N ILE A 506 50.26 29.74 -48.55
CA ILE A 506 51.43 29.41 -49.36
C ILE A 506 51.20 30.03 -50.74
#